data_AF-A0A2V9VSM7-F1
#
_entry.id   AF-A0A2V9VSM7-F1
#
_cell.length_a   1.000
_cell.length_b   1.000
_cell.length_c   1.000
_cell.angle_alpha   90.00
_cell.angle_beta   90.00
_cell.angle_gamma   90.00
#
_symmetry.space_group_name_H-M   'P 1'
#
loop_
_entity.id
_entity.type
_entity.pdbx_description
1 polymer ?
#
loop_
_entity_poly.entity_id
_entity_poly.type
_entity_poly.pdbx_seq_one_letter_code
_entity_poly.pdbx_strand_id
1 'polypeptide(L)'
;MKQGMINMIDRLLHKLSGRTRSVTVSFALLAFSTTIGAAQQAPQPTFSSAAEATQSLFQAVQSNNEETIANILGASTDLTSSRDPGQDKVDRELFVQKYQEMHRLCREIDGSVTLYIGAENWPFPLPLVNKNGAWRFDSDAGTKEIMFRRIGENELTAIAICQDFIAAAKHARVSSDNARPEGDAPSTLVATTASASI
;
A
#
# COMPACT_ATOMS: atom_id res chain seq x y z
N MET A 1 -1.77 27.44 6.09
CA MET A 1 -2.12 26.20 6.82
C MET A 1 -2.66 25.13 5.86
N LYS A 2 -1.98 24.82 4.75
CA LYS A 2 -2.46 23.86 3.74
C LYS A 2 -1.34 22.99 3.11
N GLN A 3 -0.21 22.83 3.80
CA GLN A 3 0.95 22.10 3.29
C GLN A 3 1.51 21.13 4.34
N GLY A 4 0.63 20.37 5.00
CA GLY A 4 0.99 19.44 6.07
C GLY A 4 0.61 17.98 5.83
N MET A 5 -0.04 17.67 4.69
CA MET A 5 -0.64 16.34 4.46
C MET A 5 -0.02 15.59 3.25
N ILE A 6 0.95 16.19 2.57
CA ILE A 6 1.56 15.64 1.34
C ILE A 6 2.97 15.08 1.61
N ASN A 7 3.52 15.29 2.80
CA ASN A 7 4.93 14.96 3.11
C ASN A 7 5.10 13.83 4.13
N MET A 8 4.39 12.71 3.96
CA MET A 8 4.69 11.47 4.71
C MET A 8 4.89 10.24 3.82
N ILE A 9 4.57 10.32 2.52
CA ILE A 9 4.72 9.20 1.58
C ILE A 9 6.10 9.18 0.88
N ASP A 10 6.95 10.19 1.08
CA ASP A 10 8.11 10.43 0.18
C ASP A 10 9.52 10.30 0.81
N ARG A 11 9.69 9.67 1.98
CA ARG A 11 11.03 9.54 2.58
C ARG A 11 11.24 8.20 3.26
N LEU A 12 11.79 7.21 2.55
CA LEU A 12 12.98 6.42 2.94
C LEU A 12 13.27 5.25 1.97
N LEU A 13 13.52 5.54 0.69
CA LEU A 13 14.28 4.64 -0.18
C LEU A 13 15.67 5.23 -0.45
N HIS A 14 16.58 5.00 0.49
CA HIS A 14 18.01 5.03 0.20
C HIS A 14 18.71 3.83 0.81
N LYS A 15 19.26 3.00 -0.09
CA LYS A 15 20.22 1.91 0.11
C LYS A 15 19.65 0.72 0.90
N LEU A 16 19.70 -0.50 0.37
CA LEU A 16 20.95 -1.21 0.14
C LEU A 16 20.93 -2.03 -1.15
N SER A 17 21.86 -1.68 -2.05
CA SER A 17 22.40 -2.55 -3.10
C SER A 17 23.65 -3.25 -2.55
N GLY A 18 23.82 -4.53 -2.89
CA GLY A 18 25.02 -5.35 -2.66
C GLY A 18 24.99 -6.10 -1.33
N ARG A 19 25.33 -7.39 -1.24
CA ARG A 19 26.32 -8.13 -2.03
C ARG A 19 26.09 -9.64 -1.88
N THR A 20 25.97 -10.32 -3.02
CA THR A 20 26.02 -11.78 -3.18
C THR A 20 27.32 -12.37 -2.63
N ARG A 21 27.22 -13.46 -1.86
CA ARG A 21 28.28 -14.47 -1.76
C ARG A 21 27.66 -15.86 -1.79
N SER A 22 27.83 -16.49 -2.95
CA SER A 22 27.66 -17.92 -3.18
C SER A 22 28.76 -18.68 -2.45
N VAL A 23 28.39 -19.69 -1.65
CA VAL A 23 29.29 -20.79 -1.30
C VAL A 23 28.48 -22.08 -1.40
N THR A 24 28.94 -22.96 -2.28
CA THR A 24 28.40 -24.27 -2.58
C THR A 24 29.15 -25.35 -1.78
N VAL A 25 28.51 -26.51 -1.63
CA VAL A 25 29.06 -27.87 -1.43
C VAL A 25 29.06 -28.40 0.02
N SER A 26 28.12 -29.30 0.32
CA SER A 26 28.40 -30.75 0.45
C SER A 26 27.12 -31.53 0.80
N PHE A 27 26.86 -32.58 0.03
CA PHE A 27 25.70 -33.46 0.10
C PHE A 27 25.92 -34.49 1.22
N ALA A 28 25.23 -34.33 2.35
CA ALA A 28 25.15 -35.36 3.39
C ALA A 28 23.68 -35.77 3.53
N LEU A 29 23.37 -36.98 3.05
CA LEU A 29 22.04 -37.58 3.08
C LEU A 29 21.72 -38.06 4.50
N LEU A 30 21.36 -37.13 5.40
CA LEU A 30 20.62 -37.47 6.61
C LEU A 30 19.12 -37.32 6.30
N ALA A 31 18.39 -38.44 6.40
CA ALA A 31 16.94 -38.46 6.41
C ALA A 31 16.42 -37.78 7.69
N PHE A 32 16.44 -36.45 7.71
CA PHE A 32 15.62 -35.66 8.61
C PHE A 32 14.19 -35.71 8.08
N SER A 33 13.36 -36.52 8.71
CA SER A 33 11.91 -36.38 8.60
C SER A 33 11.52 -35.02 9.19
N THR A 34 11.63 -33.97 8.40
CA THR A 34 11.03 -32.68 8.72
C THR A 34 9.52 -32.88 8.60
N THR A 35 8.88 -33.15 9.73
CA THR A 35 7.46 -32.82 9.88
C THR A 35 7.38 -31.31 9.69
N ILE A 36 7.09 -30.87 8.46
CA ILE A 36 6.60 -29.53 8.19
C ILE A 36 5.26 -29.50 8.92
N GLY A 37 5.30 -29.09 10.20
CA GLY A 37 4.10 -28.68 10.90
C GLY A 37 3.57 -27.51 10.10
N ALA A 38 2.52 -27.75 9.31
CA ALA A 38 1.69 -26.66 8.82
C ALA A 38 1.30 -25.89 10.08
N ALA A 39 1.83 -24.68 10.24
CA ALA A 39 1.35 -23.77 11.26
C ALA A 39 -0.14 -23.60 10.96
N GLN A 40 -0.98 -24.29 11.72
CA GLN A 40 -2.42 -24.09 11.69
C GLN A 40 -2.61 -22.65 12.14
N GLN A 41 -2.77 -21.75 11.15
CA GLN A 41 -3.29 -20.42 11.42
C GLN A 41 -4.54 -20.62 12.25
N ALA A 42 -4.58 -19.97 13.42
CA ALA A 42 -5.72 -20.07 14.30
C ALA A 42 -7.00 -19.80 13.47
N PRO A 43 -8.09 -20.56 13.68
CA PRO A 43 -9.29 -20.40 12.89
C PRO A 43 -9.75 -18.94 12.94
N GLN A 44 -9.87 -18.30 11.76
CA GLN A 44 -10.45 -16.97 11.65
C GLN A 44 -11.82 -16.96 12.34
N PRO A 45 -12.12 -15.98 13.21
CA PRO A 45 -13.42 -15.90 13.85
C PRO A 45 -14.52 -15.72 12.80
N THR A 46 -15.66 -16.34 13.08
CA THR A 46 -16.86 -16.20 12.25
C THR A 46 -17.95 -15.52 13.04
N PHE A 47 -18.80 -14.77 12.33
CA PHE A 47 -19.83 -13.92 12.91
C PHE A 47 -21.23 -14.37 12.46
N SER A 48 -22.25 -14.02 13.24
CA SER A 48 -23.65 -14.32 12.92
C SER A 48 -24.21 -13.44 11.80
N SER A 49 -23.61 -12.25 11.58
CA SER A 49 -24.00 -11.32 10.53
C SER A 49 -22.81 -10.52 9.99
N ALA A 50 -22.96 -9.97 8.79
CA ALA A 50 -22.00 -9.02 8.23
C ALA A 50 -21.82 -7.77 9.11
N ALA A 51 -22.91 -7.27 9.72
CA ALA A 51 -22.90 -6.12 10.62
C ALA A 51 -22.10 -6.38 11.90
N GLU A 52 -22.23 -7.56 12.48
CA GLU A 52 -21.43 -7.97 13.64
C GLU A 52 -19.94 -8.02 13.28
N ALA A 53 -19.59 -8.63 12.14
CA ALA A 53 -18.20 -8.71 11.67
C ALA A 53 -17.56 -7.32 11.48
N THR A 54 -18.28 -6.38 10.84
CA THR A 54 -17.77 -5.00 10.66
C THR A 54 -17.67 -4.23 11.95
N GLN A 55 -18.62 -4.44 12.88
CA GLN A 55 -18.58 -3.81 14.19
C GLN A 55 -17.40 -4.32 15.03
N SER A 56 -17.11 -5.63 14.99
CA SER A 56 -15.94 -6.20 15.65
C SER A 56 -14.64 -5.68 15.05
N LEU A 57 -14.55 -5.57 13.71
CA LEU A 57 -13.40 -4.94 13.06
C LEU A 57 -13.22 -3.50 13.53
N PHE A 58 -14.29 -2.70 13.54
CA PHE A 58 -14.25 -1.32 14.00
C PHE A 58 -13.72 -1.19 15.43
N GLN A 59 -14.20 -2.01 16.36
CA GLN A 59 -13.73 -2.00 17.75
C GLN A 59 -12.25 -2.40 17.87
N ALA A 60 -11.81 -3.40 17.08
CA ALA A 60 -10.42 -3.82 17.07
C ALA A 60 -9.49 -2.71 16.53
N VAL A 61 -9.90 -2.02 15.46
CA VAL A 61 -9.15 -0.90 14.90
C VAL A 61 -9.13 0.29 15.86
N GLN A 62 -10.28 0.64 16.46
CA GLN A 62 -10.40 1.73 17.42
C GLN A 62 -9.55 1.52 18.68
N SER A 63 -9.42 0.27 19.14
CA SER A 63 -8.56 -0.09 20.28
C SER A 63 -7.09 -0.27 19.91
N ASN A 64 -6.72 -0.08 18.63
CA ASN A 64 -5.37 -0.26 18.12
C ASN A 64 -4.81 -1.66 18.42
N ASN A 65 -5.67 -2.69 18.43
CA ASN A 65 -5.30 -4.05 18.77
C ASN A 65 -4.95 -4.84 17.50
N GLU A 66 -3.68 -4.76 17.10
CA GLU A 66 -3.16 -5.33 15.84
C GLU A 66 -3.39 -6.83 15.71
N GLU A 67 -3.21 -7.58 16.80
CA GLU A 67 -3.46 -9.02 16.83
C GLU A 67 -4.94 -9.34 16.56
N THR A 68 -5.85 -8.59 17.20
CA THR A 68 -7.30 -8.79 17.00
C THR A 68 -7.72 -8.41 15.59
N ILE A 69 -7.14 -7.34 15.02
CA ILE A 69 -7.38 -6.94 13.64
C ILE A 69 -6.95 -8.07 12.68
N ALA A 70 -5.73 -8.58 12.83
CA ALA A 70 -5.21 -9.66 12.00
C ALA A 70 -6.08 -10.93 12.10
N ASN A 71 -6.50 -11.28 13.32
CA ASN A 71 -7.39 -12.42 13.55
C ASN A 71 -8.74 -12.24 12.85
N ILE A 72 -9.43 -11.11 13.04
CA ILE A 72 -10.74 -10.83 12.42
C ILE A 72 -10.66 -10.89 10.89
N LEU A 73 -9.63 -10.28 10.32
CA LEU A 73 -9.45 -10.23 8.88
C LEU A 73 -9.00 -11.58 8.30
N GLY A 74 -8.55 -12.53 9.12
CA GLY A 74 -7.99 -13.81 8.67
C GLY A 74 -6.78 -13.61 7.76
N ALA A 75 -6.03 -12.54 8.03
CA ALA A 75 -5.07 -11.95 7.12
C ALA A 75 -3.64 -12.11 7.66
N SER A 76 -2.68 -12.37 6.78
CA SER A 76 -1.26 -12.33 7.15
C SER A 76 -0.84 -10.89 7.52
N THR A 77 0.22 -10.74 8.30
CA THR A 77 0.78 -9.44 8.69
C THR A 77 1.05 -8.52 7.49
N ASP A 78 1.42 -9.07 6.33
CA ASP A 78 1.66 -8.31 5.09
C ASP A 78 0.41 -7.57 4.54
N LEU A 79 -0.79 -7.94 4.99
CA LEU A 79 -2.06 -7.29 4.61
C LEU A 79 -2.49 -6.22 5.62
N THR A 80 -2.10 -6.38 6.88
CA THR A 80 -2.50 -5.50 7.98
C THR A 80 -1.42 -4.49 8.36
N SER A 81 -0.25 -4.56 7.72
CA SER A 81 0.87 -3.67 7.97
C SER A 81 1.53 -3.20 6.67
N SER A 82 1.88 -1.92 6.65
CA SER A 82 2.74 -1.27 5.66
C SER A 82 4.24 -1.49 5.93
N ARG A 83 4.58 -2.14 7.05
CA ARG A 83 5.93 -2.23 7.63
C ARG A 83 6.47 -0.88 8.14
N ASP A 84 5.62 0.13 8.24
CA ASP A 84 5.85 1.38 8.96
C ASP A 84 4.78 1.53 10.06
N PRO A 85 5.14 1.34 11.34
CA PRO A 85 4.19 1.45 12.44
C PRO A 85 3.52 2.83 12.56
N GLY A 86 4.20 3.90 12.12
CA GLY A 86 3.65 5.24 12.11
C GLY A 86 2.55 5.39 11.07
N GLN A 87 2.80 4.87 9.86
CA GLN A 87 1.81 4.83 8.80
C GLN A 87 0.62 3.92 9.17
N ASP A 88 0.89 2.74 9.74
CA ASP A 88 -0.15 1.80 10.17
C ASP A 88 -1.09 2.43 11.21
N LYS A 89 -0.55 3.24 12.13
CA LYS A 89 -1.36 3.99 13.10
C LYS A 89 -2.25 5.03 12.42
N VAL A 90 -1.71 5.80 11.47
CA VAL A 90 -2.46 6.81 10.71
C VAL A 90 -3.58 6.16 9.91
N ASP A 91 -3.31 5.03 9.24
CA ASP A 91 -4.30 4.31 8.44
C ASP A 91 -5.46 3.78 9.31
N ARG A 92 -5.15 3.28 10.52
CA ARG A 92 -6.17 2.86 11.49
C ARG A 92 -7.00 4.03 12.00
N GLU A 93 -6.38 5.16 12.32
CA GLU A 93 -7.09 6.39 12.73
C GLU A 93 -8.03 6.89 11.62
N LEU A 94 -7.56 6.89 10.38
CA LEU A 94 -8.35 7.27 9.22
C LEU A 94 -9.54 6.32 9.01
N PHE A 95 -9.33 5.01 9.13
CA PHE A 95 -10.41 4.03 9.06
C PHE A 95 -11.49 4.32 10.12
N VAL A 96 -11.09 4.55 11.38
CA VAL A 96 -12.03 4.84 12.49
C VAL A 96 -12.82 6.10 12.20
N GLN A 97 -12.15 7.17 11.77
CA GLN A 97 -12.79 8.42 11.41
C GLN A 97 -13.81 8.21 10.29
N LYS A 98 -13.44 7.50 9.23
CA LYS A 98 -14.30 7.26 8.06
C LYS A 98 -15.49 6.39 8.40
N TYR A 99 -15.29 5.33 9.19
CA TYR A 99 -16.37 4.47 9.66
C TYR A 99 -17.40 5.24 10.51
N GLN A 100 -16.92 6.15 11.36
CA GLN A 100 -17.78 7.01 12.20
C GLN A 100 -18.48 8.10 11.40
N GLU A 101 -17.83 8.67 10.37
CA GLU A 101 -18.44 9.65 9.47
C GLU A 101 -19.65 9.04 8.75
N MET A 102 -19.48 7.86 8.18
CA MET A 102 -20.56 7.05 7.61
C MET A 102 -20.07 5.62 7.37
N HIS A 103 -20.94 4.63 7.56
CA HIS A 103 -20.68 3.30 7.04
C HIS A 103 -21.98 2.63 6.56
N ARG A 104 -21.86 1.79 5.54
CA ARG A 104 -22.96 0.95 5.05
C ARG A 104 -22.45 -0.38 4.52
N LEU A 105 -23.31 -1.38 4.60
CA LEU A 105 -23.09 -2.70 3.99
C LEU A 105 -23.89 -2.79 2.71
N CYS A 106 -23.23 -3.18 1.61
CA CYS A 106 -23.92 -3.45 0.36
C CYS A 106 -23.60 -4.83 -0.15
N ARG A 107 -24.65 -5.52 -0.60
CA ARG A 107 -24.56 -6.84 -1.20
C ARG A 107 -24.18 -6.68 -2.67
N GLU A 108 -23.11 -7.35 -3.06
CA GLU A 108 -22.60 -7.34 -4.43
C GLU A 108 -23.25 -8.45 -5.27
N ILE A 109 -23.06 -8.40 -6.58
CA ILE A 109 -23.66 -9.34 -7.55
C ILE A 109 -23.19 -10.78 -7.30
N ASP A 110 -21.95 -10.97 -6.86
CA ASP A 110 -21.38 -12.27 -6.53
C ASP A 110 -21.88 -12.84 -5.19
N GLY A 111 -22.74 -12.09 -4.48
CA GLY A 111 -23.32 -12.46 -3.20
C GLY A 111 -22.47 -12.11 -1.99
N SER A 112 -21.27 -11.56 -2.18
CA SER A 112 -20.46 -10.98 -1.12
C SER A 112 -21.08 -9.69 -0.58
N VAL A 113 -20.58 -9.21 0.57
CA VAL A 113 -21.01 -7.94 1.17
C VAL A 113 -19.79 -7.04 1.36
N THR A 114 -19.81 -5.86 0.75
CA THR A 114 -18.75 -4.87 0.89
C THR A 114 -19.13 -3.85 1.96
N LEU A 115 -18.18 -3.56 2.85
CA LEU A 115 -18.24 -2.42 3.76
C LEU A 115 -17.82 -1.16 3.02
N TYR A 116 -18.69 -0.16 2.97
CA TYR A 116 -18.38 1.18 2.48
C TYR A 116 -18.25 2.14 3.66
N ILE A 117 -17.22 2.98 3.68
CA ILE A 117 -16.93 3.93 4.77
C ILE A 117 -16.73 5.36 4.23
N GLY A 118 -16.98 6.35 5.08
CA GLY A 118 -16.78 7.77 4.78
C GLY A 118 -17.82 8.35 3.82
N ALA A 119 -17.86 9.68 3.73
CA ALA A 119 -18.79 10.41 2.85
C ALA A 119 -18.62 10.06 1.36
N GLU A 120 -17.40 9.69 0.97
CA GLU A 120 -17.02 9.28 -0.38
C GLU A 120 -17.51 7.87 -0.77
N ASN A 121 -18.10 7.12 0.17
CA ASN A 121 -18.44 5.71 -0.04
C ASN A 121 -17.22 4.89 -0.48
N TRP A 122 -16.14 4.96 0.30
CA TRP A 122 -14.93 4.20 0.00
C TRP A 122 -15.15 2.71 0.27
N PRO A 123 -14.99 1.81 -0.72
CA PRO A 123 -15.12 0.37 -0.50
C PRO A 123 -13.90 -0.16 0.27
N PHE A 124 -14.16 -0.76 1.43
CA PHE A 124 -13.17 -1.50 2.21
C PHE A 124 -12.71 -2.73 1.41
N PRO A 125 -11.39 -2.98 1.29
CA PRO A 125 -10.86 -3.93 0.33
C PRO A 125 -11.15 -5.41 0.64
N LEU A 126 -11.51 -5.76 1.88
CA LEU A 126 -11.84 -7.13 2.25
C LEU A 126 -13.36 -7.29 2.28
N PRO A 127 -13.98 -7.96 1.29
CA PRO A 127 -15.40 -8.22 1.32
C PRO A 127 -15.75 -9.28 2.37
N LEU A 128 -17.00 -9.32 2.79
CA LEU A 128 -17.57 -10.32 3.69
C LEU A 128 -18.26 -11.40 2.88
N VAL A 129 -17.96 -12.65 3.22
CA VAL A 129 -18.59 -13.83 2.60
C VAL A 129 -19.32 -14.64 3.66
N ASN A 130 -20.48 -15.19 3.29
CA ASN A 130 -21.23 -16.11 4.12
C ASN A 130 -20.97 -17.55 3.66
N LYS A 131 -20.54 -18.41 4.58
CA LYS A 131 -20.49 -19.86 4.37
C LYS A 131 -21.32 -20.54 5.44
N ASN A 132 -22.42 -21.19 5.04
CA ASN A 132 -23.31 -21.94 5.95
C ASN A 132 -23.81 -21.11 7.16
N GLY A 133 -24.15 -19.83 6.95
CA GLY A 133 -24.61 -18.95 8.03
C GLY A 133 -23.48 -18.27 8.83
N ALA A 134 -22.22 -18.65 8.60
CA ALA A 134 -21.06 -18.05 9.23
C ALA A 134 -20.45 -16.96 8.32
N TRP A 135 -20.41 -15.73 8.80
CA TRP A 135 -19.82 -14.58 8.10
C TRP A 135 -18.35 -14.41 8.47
N ARG A 136 -17.51 -14.06 7.50
CA ARG A 136 -16.09 -13.74 7.70
C ARG A 136 -15.57 -12.84 6.59
N PHE A 137 -14.48 -12.14 6.85
CA PHE A 137 -13.76 -11.39 5.81
C PHE A 137 -13.03 -12.34 4.88
N ASP A 138 -13.05 -12.06 3.58
CA ASP A 138 -12.31 -12.80 2.56
C ASP A 138 -10.91 -12.20 2.40
N SER A 139 -9.93 -12.77 3.08
CA SER A 139 -8.54 -12.33 3.03
C SER A 139 -7.87 -12.59 1.68
N ASP A 140 -8.28 -13.63 0.95
CA ASP A 140 -7.73 -13.93 -0.38
C ASP A 140 -8.16 -12.87 -1.40
N ALA A 141 -9.44 -12.50 -1.38
CA ALA A 141 -9.97 -11.40 -2.19
C ALA A 141 -9.30 -10.06 -1.81
N GLY A 142 -9.21 -9.77 -0.51
CA GLY A 142 -8.58 -8.55 -0.03
C GLY A 142 -7.09 -8.43 -0.35
N THR A 143 -6.36 -9.54 -0.34
CA THR A 143 -4.94 -9.57 -0.75
C THR A 143 -4.77 -9.07 -2.18
N LYS A 144 -5.59 -9.59 -3.09
CA LYS A 144 -5.55 -9.21 -4.50
C LYS A 144 -5.95 -7.75 -4.67
N GLU A 145 -7.01 -7.32 -3.99
CA GLU A 145 -7.50 -5.94 -4.09
C GLU A 145 -6.48 -4.93 -3.57
N ILE A 146 -5.85 -5.18 -2.40
CA ILE A 146 -4.78 -4.31 -1.87
C ILE A 146 -3.59 -4.27 -2.83
N MET A 147 -3.21 -5.42 -3.42
CA MET A 147 -2.16 -5.47 -4.43
C MET A 147 -2.51 -4.61 -5.65
N PHE A 148 -3.73 -4.71 -6.17
CA PHE A 148 -4.18 -3.92 -7.32
C PHE A 148 -4.21 -2.42 -7.02
N ARG A 149 -4.64 -2.01 -5.82
CA ARG A 149 -4.57 -0.61 -5.38
C ARG A 149 -3.14 -0.10 -5.35
N ARG A 150 -2.20 -0.87 -4.80
CA ARG A 150 -0.77 -0.51 -4.78
C ARG A 150 -0.21 -0.35 -6.19
N ILE A 151 -0.58 -1.24 -7.12
CA ILE A 151 -0.17 -1.13 -8.52
C ILE A 151 -0.73 0.16 -9.14
N GLY A 152 -2.03 0.42 -8.96
CA GLY A 152 -2.67 1.64 -9.47
C GLY A 152 -2.04 2.93 -8.95
N GLU A 153 -1.78 3.02 -7.64
CA GLU A 153 -1.11 4.18 -7.03
C GLU A 153 0.32 4.37 -7.56
N ASN A 154 1.08 3.27 -7.71
CA ASN A 154 2.43 3.33 -8.27
C ASN A 154 2.43 3.79 -9.73
N GLU A 155 1.45 3.35 -10.53
CA GLU A 155 1.28 3.77 -11.92
C GLU A 155 0.92 5.26 -12.02
N LEU A 156 -0.03 5.73 -11.20
CA LEU A 156 -0.38 7.15 -11.13
C LEU A 156 0.81 8.02 -10.69
N THR A 157 1.59 7.54 -9.72
CA THR A 157 2.81 8.21 -9.26
C THR A 157 3.85 8.30 -10.39
N ALA A 158 4.07 7.22 -11.14
CA ALA A 158 4.99 7.23 -12.28
C ALA A 158 4.56 8.22 -13.38
N ILE A 159 3.25 8.32 -13.64
CA ILE A 159 2.70 9.30 -14.59
C ILE A 159 2.96 10.73 -14.08
N ALA A 160 2.70 11.01 -12.80
CA ALA A 160 2.94 12.33 -12.20
C ALA A 160 4.41 12.74 -12.31
N ILE A 161 5.34 11.84 -11.97
CA ILE A 161 6.79 12.08 -12.09
C ILE A 161 7.19 12.38 -13.54
N CYS A 162 6.66 11.63 -14.52
CA CYS A 162 6.90 11.89 -15.93
C CYS A 162 6.42 13.30 -16.35
N GLN A 163 5.25 13.72 -15.86
CA GLN A 163 4.70 15.05 -16.12
C GLN A 163 5.56 16.15 -15.51
N ASP A 164 5.99 15.99 -14.26
CA ASP A 164 6.86 16.93 -13.55
C ASP A 164 8.23 17.07 -14.24
N PHE A 165 8.80 15.97 -14.71
CA PHE A 165 10.04 16.00 -15.49
C PHE A 165 9.89 16.82 -16.78
N ILE A 166 8.81 16.60 -17.54
CA ILE A 166 8.52 17.37 -18.76
C ILE A 166 8.30 18.85 -18.41
N ALA A 167 7.55 19.15 -17.35
CA ALA A 167 7.32 20.53 -16.92
C ALA A 167 8.64 21.23 -16.55
N ALA A 168 9.50 20.59 -15.76
CA ALA A 168 10.81 21.11 -15.39
C ALA A 168 11.70 21.35 -16.63
N ALA A 169 11.75 20.41 -17.57
CA ALA A 169 12.49 20.58 -18.82
C ALA A 169 11.94 21.75 -19.66
N LYS A 170 10.61 21.92 -19.70
CA LYS A 170 9.98 23.05 -20.39
C LYS A 170 10.30 24.39 -19.74
N HIS A 171 10.36 24.46 -18.42
CA HIS A 171 10.76 25.67 -17.72
C HIS A 171 12.24 26.01 -17.96
N ALA A 172 13.13 25.02 -17.94
CA ALA A 172 14.56 25.21 -18.19
C ALA A 172 14.87 25.72 -19.61
N ARG A 173 14.18 25.21 -20.64
CA ARG A 173 14.37 25.72 -22.02
C ARG A 173 13.90 27.17 -22.16
N VAL A 174 12.76 27.53 -21.57
CA VAL A 174 12.20 28.90 -21.66
C VAL A 174 13.12 29.89 -20.91
N SER A 175 13.63 29.51 -19.75
CA SER A 175 14.60 30.35 -19.03
C SER A 175 15.92 30.50 -19.81
N SER A 176 16.38 29.44 -20.50
CA SER A 176 17.57 29.52 -21.35
C SER A 176 17.38 30.38 -22.61
N ASP A 177 16.19 30.36 -23.22
CA ASP A 177 15.88 31.21 -24.37
C ASP A 177 15.74 32.68 -23.96
N ASN A 178 15.15 32.97 -22.80
CA ASN A 178 15.04 34.34 -22.27
C ASN A 178 16.37 34.89 -21.74
N ALA A 179 17.37 34.04 -21.52
CA ALA A 179 18.73 34.42 -21.13
C ALA A 179 19.68 34.63 -22.33
N ARG A 180 19.24 34.38 -23.56
CA ARG A 180 20.00 34.76 -24.76
C ARG A 180 19.79 36.25 -25.04
N PRO A 181 20.84 37.09 -25.07
CA PRO A 181 20.70 38.44 -25.58
C PRO A 181 20.34 38.36 -27.07
N GLU A 182 19.31 39.11 -27.49
CA GLU A 182 18.99 39.22 -28.91
C GLU A 182 20.19 39.81 -29.67
N GLY A 183 20.77 38.99 -30.54
CA GLY A 183 21.85 39.40 -31.44
C GLY A 183 23.13 38.59 -31.27
N ASP A 184 23.10 37.29 -31.57
CA ASP A 184 24.00 36.68 -32.55
C ASP A 184 23.63 35.20 -32.75
N ALA A 185 23.71 34.71 -33.99
CA ALA A 185 23.69 33.27 -34.29
C ALA A 185 24.70 33.00 -35.41
N PRO A 186 25.27 31.78 -35.56
CA PRO A 186 25.30 30.61 -34.66
C PRO A 186 26.75 30.15 -34.38
N SER A 187 27.04 29.56 -33.22
CA SER A 187 28.27 28.76 -33.05
C SER A 187 28.18 27.75 -31.90
N THR A 188 28.23 26.48 -32.30
CA THR A 188 28.89 25.36 -31.61
C THR A 188 28.25 24.85 -30.30
N LEU A 189 27.42 23.81 -30.44
CA LEU A 189 27.10 22.88 -29.35
C LEU A 189 28.34 22.00 -29.06
N VAL A 190 29.19 22.42 -28.13
CA VAL A 190 30.11 21.52 -27.45
C VAL A 190 29.44 21.11 -26.15
N ALA A 191 29.07 19.84 -26.05
CA ALA A 191 28.64 19.22 -24.81
C ALA A 191 29.83 19.22 -23.83
N THR A 192 29.83 20.14 -22.86
CA THR A 192 30.73 20.08 -21.71
C THR A 192 29.99 19.46 -20.54
N THR A 193 30.23 18.17 -20.37
CA THR A 193 30.16 17.47 -19.09
C THR A 193 31.28 17.97 -18.17
N ALA A 194 30.96 18.53 -17.01
CA ALA A 194 31.82 18.58 -15.81
C ALA A 194 31.00 19.19 -14.66
N SER A 195 30.57 18.38 -13.69
CA SER A 195 31.28 18.17 -12.41
C SER A 195 31.17 19.35 -11.45
N ALA A 196 30.32 19.18 -10.44
CA ALA A 196 30.51 19.70 -9.08
C ALA A 196 29.81 18.68 -8.15
N SER A 197 30.48 17.65 -7.65
CA SER A 197 31.48 17.60 -6.56
C SER A 197 30.88 17.78 -5.17
N ILE A 198 30.94 16.65 -4.45
CA ILE A 198 31.03 16.40 -3.00
C ILE A 198 29.75 16.57 -2.18
#